data_AF-A0A451A0P0-F1
#
_entry.id   AF-A0A451A0P0-F1
#
_cell.length_a   1.000
_cell.length_b   1.000
_cell.length_c   1.000
_cell.angle_alpha   90.00
_cell.angle_beta   90.00
_cell.angle_gamma   90.00
#
_symmetry.space_group_name_H-M   'P 1'
#
loop_
_entity.id
_entity.type
_entity.pdbx_description
1 polymer ?
#
loop_
_entity_poly.entity_id
_entity_poly.type
_entity_poly.pdbx_seq_one_letter_code
_entity_poly.pdbx_strand_id
1 'polypeptide(L)'
;MKFKVFISYSTHDLKQIELLREQIARTPIEVFIARDSIPPSQELTSRIKSEIQECDLFIVLWSRNAKDSEWISQEIGQASAYDKTILPLVLDEELEPPGFISGLKCLPIFEDLETALTKAEEIVMMEYDKKLTREKKALMAKEKDRKFLMGMGLGALFLWAINQK
;
A
#
# COMPACT_ATOMS: atom_id res chain seq x y z
N MET A 1 10.36 -3.93 -7.53
CA MET A 1 9.82 -4.68 -6.36
C MET A 1 8.35 -5.00 -6.63
N LYS A 2 7.72 -5.86 -5.83
CA LYS A 2 6.25 -6.02 -5.88
C LYS A 2 5.56 -4.84 -5.21
N PHE A 3 4.33 -4.54 -5.62
CA PHE A 3 3.47 -3.58 -4.92
C PHE A 3 2.53 -4.35 -4.01
N LYS A 4 2.53 -4.02 -2.72
CA LYS A 4 1.81 -4.76 -1.69
C LYS A 4 0.59 -3.98 -1.23
N VAL A 5 -0.57 -4.62 -1.26
CA VAL A 5 -1.83 -4.09 -0.72
C VAL A 5 -2.20 -4.89 0.52
N PHE A 6 -2.42 -4.20 1.64
CA PHE A 6 -3.01 -4.80 2.84
C PHE A 6 -4.50 -4.47 2.87
N ILE A 7 -5.37 -5.46 3.09
CA ILE A 7 -6.82 -5.25 3.24
C ILE A 7 -7.25 -5.61 4.67
N SER A 8 -7.67 -4.58 5.40
CA SER A 8 -8.33 -4.67 6.72
C SER A 8 -9.85 -4.69 6.54
N TYR A 9 -10.53 -5.69 7.10
CA TYR A 9 -11.97 -5.90 6.93
C TYR A 9 -12.49 -6.81 8.03
N SER A 10 -13.79 -6.74 8.39
CA SER A 10 -14.41 -7.72 9.29
C SER A 10 -14.64 -9.04 8.56
N THR A 11 -14.45 -10.19 9.22
CA THR A 11 -14.77 -11.50 8.62
C THR A 11 -16.22 -11.64 8.19
N HIS A 12 -17.13 -10.88 8.82
CA HIS A 12 -18.54 -10.80 8.45
C HIS A 12 -18.76 -10.11 7.09
N ASP A 13 -17.76 -9.39 6.58
CA ASP A 13 -17.81 -8.63 5.32
C ASP A 13 -16.89 -9.23 4.25
N LEU A 14 -16.49 -10.49 4.41
CA LEU A 14 -15.54 -11.18 3.50
C LEU A 14 -15.99 -11.17 2.04
N LYS A 15 -17.30 -11.30 1.79
CA LYS A 15 -17.85 -11.41 0.43
C LYS A 15 -17.51 -10.19 -0.43
N GLN A 16 -17.56 -8.99 0.15
CA GLN A 16 -17.28 -7.73 -0.54
C GLN A 16 -15.79 -7.58 -0.84
N ILE A 17 -14.92 -8.08 0.05
CA ILE A 17 -13.47 -8.06 -0.15
C ILE A 17 -13.01 -9.08 -1.18
N GLU A 18 -13.58 -10.27 -1.22
CA GLU A 18 -13.18 -11.28 -2.20
C GLU A 18 -13.45 -10.80 -3.64
N LEU A 19 -14.53 -10.05 -3.87
CA LEU A 19 -14.79 -9.40 -5.18
C LEU A 19 -13.66 -8.44 -5.58
N LEU A 20 -13.24 -7.56 -4.66
CA LEU A 20 -12.13 -6.64 -4.90
C LEU A 20 -10.81 -7.39 -5.11
N ARG A 21 -10.58 -8.44 -4.31
CA ARG A 21 -9.39 -9.28 -4.44
C ARG A 21 -9.33 -9.95 -5.81
N GLU A 22 -10.43 -10.50 -6.30
CA GLU A 22 -10.50 -11.15 -7.60
C GLU A 22 -10.23 -10.18 -8.76
N GLN A 23 -10.70 -8.93 -8.64
CA GLN A 23 -10.37 -7.86 -9.59
C GLN A 23 -8.85 -7.59 -9.59
N ILE A 24 -8.25 -7.38 -8.41
CA ILE A 24 -6.82 -7.06 -8.29
C ILE A 24 -5.91 -8.27 -8.60
N ALA A 25 -6.37 -9.52 -8.39
CA ALA A 25 -5.58 -10.74 -8.56
C ALA A 25 -5.06 -10.96 -10.00
N ARG A 26 -5.64 -10.25 -10.99
CA ARG A 26 -5.20 -10.29 -12.39
C ARG A 26 -4.04 -9.34 -12.70
N THR A 27 -3.50 -8.68 -11.68
CA THR A 27 -2.45 -7.67 -11.79
C THR A 27 -1.14 -8.13 -11.11
N PRO A 28 -0.02 -7.41 -11.28
CA PRO A 28 1.24 -7.71 -10.58
C PRO A 28 1.25 -7.38 -9.08
N ILE A 29 0.10 -6.96 -8.52
CA ILE A 29 -0.06 -6.52 -7.14
C ILE A 29 -0.23 -7.74 -6.21
N GLU A 30 0.48 -7.71 -5.10
CA GLU A 30 0.37 -8.71 -4.04
C GLU A 30 -0.65 -8.23 -3.01
N VAL A 31 -1.73 -8.99 -2.84
CA VAL A 31 -2.80 -8.66 -1.88
C VAL A 31 -2.68 -9.55 -0.66
N PHE A 32 -2.60 -8.92 0.52
CA PHE A 32 -2.67 -9.58 1.81
C PHE A 32 -4.01 -9.30 2.49
N ILE A 33 -4.71 -10.36 2.86
CA ILE A 33 -5.99 -10.31 3.56
C ILE A 33 -5.78 -10.85 4.98
N ALA A 34 -6.02 -9.99 5.98
CA ALA A 34 -5.51 -10.15 7.34
C ALA A 34 -5.94 -11.43 8.07
N ARG A 35 -7.10 -12.04 7.73
CA ARG A 35 -7.67 -13.16 8.49
C ARG A 35 -7.65 -14.52 7.79
N ASP A 36 -7.60 -14.57 6.47
CA ASP A 36 -7.53 -15.85 5.75
C ASP A 36 -6.10 -16.38 5.56
N SER A 37 -5.07 -15.55 5.82
CA SER A 37 -3.69 -15.84 5.42
C SER A 37 -2.78 -16.42 6.52
N ILE A 38 -3.29 -16.59 7.75
CA ILE A 38 -2.45 -16.92 8.93
C ILE A 38 -2.80 -18.31 9.49
N PRO A 39 -1.89 -19.30 9.39
CA PRO A 39 -2.10 -20.64 9.95
C PRO A 39 -2.26 -20.63 11.47
N PRO A 40 -3.08 -21.54 12.05
CA PRO A 40 -3.17 -21.72 13.49
C PRO A 40 -1.81 -22.23 14.03
N SER A 41 -1.02 -21.33 14.64
CA SER A 41 0.26 -21.54 15.37
C SER A 41 1.22 -20.35 15.25
N GLN A 42 0.98 -19.38 14.35
CA GLN A 42 1.80 -18.17 14.24
C GLN A 42 1.30 -17.05 15.15
N GLU A 43 2.23 -16.23 15.65
CA GLU A 43 1.94 -14.96 16.34
C GLU A 43 1.25 -13.98 15.37
N LEU A 44 -0.09 -14.06 15.32
CA LEU A 44 -1.00 -13.33 14.45
C LEU A 44 -0.66 -11.83 14.42
N THR A 45 -0.46 -11.25 15.59
CA THR A 45 -0.20 -9.81 15.78
C THR A 45 1.11 -9.36 15.13
N SER A 46 2.17 -10.17 15.27
CA SER A 46 3.49 -9.82 14.71
C SER A 46 3.50 -9.83 13.19
N ARG A 47 2.81 -10.81 12.59
CA ARG A 47 2.71 -10.91 11.12
C ARG A 47 1.85 -9.80 10.56
N ILE A 48 0.68 -9.53 11.14
CA ILE A 48 -0.18 -8.41 10.71
C ILE A 48 0.61 -7.10 10.74
N LYS A 49 1.33 -6.84 11.83
CA LYS A 49 2.17 -5.64 11.95
C LYS A 49 3.23 -5.55 10.84
N SER A 50 3.91 -6.66 10.54
CA SER A 50 4.89 -6.74 9.44
C SER A 50 4.25 -6.44 8.09
N GLU A 51 3.10 -7.05 7.80
CA GLU A 51 2.41 -6.88 6.51
C GLU A 51 1.88 -5.45 6.34
N ILE A 52 1.36 -4.84 7.41
CA ILE A 52 1.00 -3.41 7.41
C ILE A 52 2.27 -2.58 7.19
N GLN A 53 3.36 -2.84 7.90
CA GLN A 53 4.59 -2.06 7.76
C GLN A 53 5.20 -2.17 6.35
N GLU A 54 5.04 -3.31 5.67
CA GLU A 54 5.60 -3.55 4.35
C GLU A 54 4.67 -3.15 3.20
N CYS A 55 3.39 -2.90 3.46
CA CYS A 55 2.44 -2.55 2.40
C CYS A 55 2.73 -1.16 1.81
N ASP A 56 2.38 -0.99 0.54
CA ASP A 56 2.40 0.29 -0.16
C ASP A 56 1.05 1.01 -0.03
N LEU A 57 -0.04 0.25 0.02
CA LEU A 57 -1.40 0.73 0.15
C LEU A 57 -2.13 -0.10 1.20
N PHE A 58 -2.78 0.60 2.14
CA PHE A 58 -3.63 0.00 3.16
C PHE A 58 -5.09 0.30 2.80
N ILE A 59 -5.87 -0.73 2.50
CA ILE A 59 -7.30 -0.62 2.25
C ILE A 59 -8.02 -1.03 3.53
N VAL A 60 -9.00 -0.24 3.95
CA VAL A 60 -9.90 -0.63 5.04
C VAL A 60 -11.34 -0.64 4.56
N LEU A 61 -12.02 -1.76 4.77
CA LEU A 61 -13.46 -1.87 4.63
C LEU A 61 -14.10 -1.50 5.96
N TRP A 62 -14.61 -0.27 6.03
CA TRP A 62 -15.29 0.27 7.19
C TRP A 62 -16.79 -0.03 7.13
N SER A 63 -17.24 -0.86 8.08
CA SER A 63 -18.61 -1.29 8.30
C SER A 63 -18.93 -1.23 9.80
N ARG A 64 -20.18 -1.46 10.18
CA ARG A 64 -20.59 -1.65 11.59
C ARG A 64 -19.84 -2.83 12.21
N ASN A 65 -19.71 -3.93 11.47
CA ASN A 65 -18.93 -5.10 11.89
C ASN A 65 -17.44 -4.77 12.07
N ALA A 66 -16.92 -3.81 11.30
CA ALA A 66 -15.54 -3.37 11.41
C ALA A 66 -15.33 -2.44 12.61
N LYS A 67 -16.31 -1.56 12.86
CA LYS A 67 -16.35 -0.63 14.00
C LYS A 67 -16.34 -1.36 15.33
N ASP A 68 -17.08 -2.46 15.43
CA ASP A 68 -17.15 -3.29 16.64
C ASP A 68 -15.95 -4.25 16.78
N SER A 69 -15.04 -4.27 15.81
CA SER A 69 -13.85 -5.13 15.87
C SER A 69 -12.73 -4.49 16.69
N GLU A 70 -12.26 -5.21 17.70
CA GLU A 70 -11.10 -4.81 18.51
C GLU A 70 -9.79 -4.68 17.69
N TRP A 71 -9.71 -5.33 16.53
CA TRP A 71 -8.50 -5.42 15.71
C TRP A 71 -8.40 -4.30 14.66
N ILE A 72 -9.49 -4.01 13.95
CA ILE A 72 -9.45 -3.11 12.78
C ILE A 72 -9.03 -1.70 13.18
N SER A 73 -9.52 -1.20 14.32
CA SER A 73 -9.08 0.10 14.84
C SER A 73 -7.57 0.15 15.13
N GLN A 74 -6.99 -0.96 15.61
CA GLN A 74 -5.55 -1.07 15.84
C GLN A 74 -4.77 -1.15 14.52
N GLU A 75 -5.28 -1.86 13.52
CA GLU A 75 -4.67 -1.96 12.19
C GLU A 75 -4.66 -0.60 11.50
N ILE A 76 -5.77 0.15 11.55
CA ILE A 76 -5.84 1.54 11.07
C ILE A 76 -4.81 2.41 11.79
N GLY A 77 -4.76 2.34 13.12
CA GLY A 77 -3.79 3.10 13.92
C GLY A 77 -2.34 2.78 13.55
N GLN A 78 -2.02 1.51 13.30
CA GLN A 78 -0.69 1.08 12.82
C GLN A 78 -0.39 1.61 11.42
N ALA A 79 -1.33 1.51 10.49
CA ALA A 79 -1.17 2.02 9.13
C ALA A 79 -0.92 3.54 9.14
N SER A 80 -1.68 4.28 9.95
CA SER A 80 -1.46 5.71 10.16
C SER A 80 -0.09 6.00 10.78
N ALA A 81 0.33 5.25 11.80
CA ALA A 81 1.62 5.43 12.45
C ALA A 81 2.82 5.12 11.53
N TYR A 82 2.63 4.27 10.51
CA TYR A 82 3.64 3.96 9.50
C TYR A 82 3.53 4.84 8.23
N ASP A 83 2.77 5.93 8.29
CA ASP A 83 2.55 6.87 7.17
C ASP A 83 2.10 6.15 5.88
N LYS A 84 1.24 5.13 6.02
CA LYS A 84 0.71 4.40 4.87
C LYS A 84 -0.31 5.25 4.12
N THR A 85 -0.32 5.09 2.79
CA THR A 85 -1.46 5.53 1.99
C THR A 85 -2.66 4.67 2.38
N ILE A 86 -3.71 5.30 2.90
CA ILE A 86 -4.92 4.60 3.34
C ILE A 86 -6.07 4.89 2.36
N LEU A 87 -6.73 3.84 1.87
CA LEU A 87 -7.95 3.90 1.07
C LEU A 87 -9.13 3.33 1.90
N PRO A 88 -9.99 4.20 2.45
CA PRO A 88 -11.18 3.77 3.18
C PRO A 88 -12.35 3.52 2.24
N LEU A 89 -12.89 2.30 2.30
CA LEU A 89 -14.12 1.87 1.65
C LEU A 89 -15.23 1.78 2.71
N VAL A 90 -16.36 2.45 2.52
CA VAL A 90 -17.44 2.48 3.52
C VAL A 90 -18.62 1.62 3.05
N LEU A 91 -18.93 0.57 3.80
CA LEU A 91 -19.96 -0.44 3.47
C LEU A 91 -21.34 -0.15 4.07
N ASP A 92 -21.43 0.70 5.09
CA ASP A 92 -22.69 1.05 5.73
C ASP A 92 -22.98 2.54 5.56
N GLU A 93 -24.23 2.86 5.23
CA GLU A 93 -24.72 4.23 5.18
C GLU A 93 -24.66 4.89 6.57
N GLU A 94 -24.45 6.22 6.60
CA GLU A 94 -24.36 7.03 7.82
C GLU A 94 -23.28 6.58 8.82
N LEU A 95 -22.26 5.86 8.35
CA LEU A 95 -21.17 5.40 9.20
C LEU A 95 -19.98 6.36 9.15
N GLU A 96 -19.80 7.10 10.25
CA GLU A 96 -18.64 7.98 10.41
C GLU A 96 -17.32 7.18 10.45
N PRO A 97 -16.29 7.60 9.71
CA PRO A 97 -14.96 7.02 9.79
C PRO A 97 -14.32 7.26 11.18
N PRO A 98 -13.48 6.33 11.67
CA PRO A 98 -12.79 6.49 12.95
C PRO A 98 -11.76 7.61 12.85
N GLY A 99 -11.41 8.22 14.00
CA GLY A 99 -10.63 9.47 14.05
C GLY A 99 -9.29 9.44 13.28
N PHE A 100 -8.62 8.30 13.19
CA PHE A 100 -7.37 8.16 12.42
C PHE A 100 -7.54 8.38 10.90
N ILE A 101 -8.75 8.16 10.37
CA ILE A 101 -9.06 8.31 8.94
C ILE A 101 -10.21 9.29 8.68
N SER A 102 -10.66 10.05 9.69
CA SER A 102 -11.78 10.98 9.55
C SER A 102 -11.49 12.17 8.63
N GLY A 103 -10.21 12.50 8.41
CA GLY A 103 -9.78 13.50 7.43
C GLY A 103 -9.62 12.97 6.00
N LEU A 104 -9.81 11.66 5.78
CA LEU A 104 -9.64 11.04 4.47
C LEU A 104 -10.94 11.01 3.68
N LYS A 105 -10.84 11.19 2.37
CA LYS A 105 -11.97 10.97 1.47
C LYS A 105 -12.27 9.48 1.40
N CYS A 106 -13.47 9.10 1.84
CA CYS A 106 -13.97 7.74 1.79
C CYS A 106 -14.64 7.44 0.44
N LEU A 107 -14.56 6.18 0.01
CA LEU A 107 -15.31 5.67 -1.13
C LEU A 107 -16.54 4.91 -0.60
N PRO A 108 -17.76 5.44 -0.75
CA PRO A 108 -18.97 4.72 -0.36
C PRO A 108 -19.18 3.55 -1.32
N ILE A 109 -19.19 2.33 -0.80
CA ILE A 109 -19.48 1.12 -1.59
C ILE A 109 -20.92 0.62 -1.37
N PHE A 110 -21.65 1.20 -0.41
CA PHE A 110 -23.05 0.87 -0.12
C PHE A 110 -24.03 1.40 -1.18
N GLU A 111 -23.65 2.43 -1.94
CA GLU A 111 -24.49 3.01 -3.00
C GLU A 111 -24.55 2.09 -4.23
N ASP A 112 -23.38 1.73 -4.75
CA ASP A 112 -23.20 0.85 -5.90
C ASP A 112 -21.88 0.09 -5.73
N LEU A 113 -21.99 -1.17 -5.32
CA LEU A 113 -20.84 -2.02 -5.03
C LEU A 113 -19.95 -2.22 -6.26
N GLU A 114 -20.52 -2.49 -7.43
CA GLU A 114 -19.74 -2.83 -8.63
C GLU A 114 -18.96 -1.62 -9.14
N THR A 115 -19.64 -0.47 -9.24
CA THR A 115 -19.01 0.80 -9.65
C THR A 115 -17.94 1.23 -8.64
N ALA A 116 -18.23 1.13 -7.34
CA ALA A 116 -17.29 1.55 -6.32
C ALA A 116 -16.07 0.62 -6.24
N LEU A 117 -16.23 -0.69 -6.40
CA LEU A 117 -15.10 -1.63 -6.45
C LEU A 117 -14.23 -1.43 -7.70
N THR A 118 -14.85 -1.15 -8.86
CA THR A 118 -14.12 -0.77 -10.09
C THR A 118 -13.27 0.48 -9.84
N LYS A 119 -13.84 1.49 -9.19
CA LYS A 119 -13.10 2.70 -8.82
C LYS A 119 -12.01 2.44 -7.79
N ALA A 120 -12.21 1.52 -6.85
CA ALA A 120 -11.17 1.10 -5.92
C ALA A 120 -9.98 0.44 -6.67
N GLU A 121 -10.26 -0.44 -7.64
CA GLU A 121 -9.24 -1.04 -8.51
C GLU A 121 -8.47 0.03 -9.30
N GLU A 122 -9.15 1.02 -9.87
CA GLU A 122 -8.51 2.15 -10.57
C GLU A 122 -7.54 2.93 -9.66
N ILE A 123 -7.95 3.19 -8.41
CA ILE A 123 -7.11 3.86 -7.41
C ILE A 123 -5.87 3.00 -7.08
N VAL A 124 -6.07 1.70 -6.88
CA VAL A 124 -4.98 0.75 -6.62
C VAL A 124 -3.96 0.77 -7.78
N MET A 125 -4.43 0.70 -9.03
CA MET A 125 -3.57 0.76 -10.21
C MET A 125 -2.86 2.11 -10.35
N MET A 126 -3.54 3.21 -10.02
CA MET A 126 -2.93 4.54 -10.00
C MET A 126 -1.78 4.63 -8.98
N GLU A 127 -1.95 4.10 -7.77
CA GLU A 127 -0.89 4.07 -6.75
C GLU A 127 0.26 3.15 -7.16
N TYR A 128 -0.05 2.01 -7.81
CA TYR A 128 0.95 1.13 -8.41
C TYR A 128 1.84 1.87 -9.43
N ASP A 129 1.23 2.57 -10.39
CA ASP A 129 1.96 3.31 -11.43
C ASP A 129 2.78 4.47 -10.87
N LYS A 130 2.27 5.14 -9.82
CA LYS A 130 3.03 6.15 -9.07
C LYS A 130 4.29 5.55 -8.46
N LYS A 131 4.21 4.38 -7.82
CA LYS A 131 5.38 3.68 -7.26
C LYS A 131 6.38 3.32 -8.35
N LEU A 132 5.92 2.71 -9.45
CA LEU A 132 6.79 2.35 -10.58
C LEU A 132 7.54 3.56 -11.14
N THR A 133 6.85 4.69 -11.28
CA THR A 133 7.44 5.92 -11.81
C THR A 133 8.50 6.47 -10.86
N ARG A 134 8.25 6.46 -9.55
CA ARG A 134 9.22 6.89 -8.52
C ARG A 134 10.46 6.00 -8.54
N GLU A 135 10.29 4.68 -8.62
CA GLU A 135 11.41 3.72 -8.69
C GLU A 135 12.28 3.94 -9.95
N LYS A 136 11.65 4.10 -11.13
CA LYS A 136 12.36 4.38 -12.38
C LYS A 136 13.18 5.67 -12.30
N LYS A 137 12.59 6.75 -11.77
CA LYS A 137 13.27 8.04 -11.59
C LYS A 137 14.47 7.92 -10.63
N ALA A 138 14.31 7.21 -9.51
CA ALA A 138 15.38 6.97 -8.55
C ALA A 138 16.54 6.16 -9.15
N LEU A 139 16.24 5.16 -9.98
CA LEU A 139 17.26 4.38 -10.68
C LEU A 139 18.04 5.25 -11.68
N MET A 140 17.34 6.04 -12.50
CA MET A 140 17.97 6.94 -13.47
C MET A 140 18.86 8.00 -12.78
N ALA A 141 18.43 8.53 -11.64
CA ALA A 141 19.25 9.45 -10.84
C ALA A 141 20.55 8.79 -10.35
N LYS A 142 20.45 7.59 -9.76
CA LYS A 142 21.63 6.82 -9.31
C LYS A 142 22.60 6.49 -10.46
N GLU A 143 22.09 6.15 -11.63
CA GLU A 143 22.94 5.88 -12.80
C GLU A 143 23.65 7.14 -13.30
N LYS A 144 22.96 8.28 -13.33
CA LYS A 144 23.54 9.57 -13.71
C LYS A 144 24.66 9.96 -12.74
N ASP A 145 24.41 9.84 -11.43
CA ASP A 145 25.40 10.16 -10.39
C ASP A 145 26.63 9.26 -10.48
N ARG A 146 26.43 7.95 -10.70
CA ARG A 146 27.53 6.99 -10.91
C ARG A 146 28.39 7.35 -12.12
N LYS A 147 27.77 7.67 -13.27
CA LYS A 147 28.49 8.07 -14.48
C LYS A 147 29.26 9.38 -14.27
N PHE A 148 28.66 10.34 -13.56
CA PHE A 148 29.30 11.61 -13.23
C PHE A 148 30.56 11.41 -12.37
N LEU A 149 30.46 10.61 -11.29
CA LEU A 149 31.59 10.29 -10.41
C LEU A 149 32.71 9.56 -11.16
N MET A 150 32.39 8.62 -12.05
CA MET A 150 33.38 7.94 -12.89
C MET A 150 34.11 8.92 -13.82
N GLY A 151 33.38 9.87 -14.42
CA GLY A 151 33.96 10.91 -15.28
C GLY A 151 34.92 11.83 -14.52
N MET A 152 34.56 12.25 -13.30
CA MET A 152 35.44 13.05 -12.44
C MET A 152 36.72 12.29 -12.04
N GLY A 153 36.60 11.01 -11.68
CA GLY A 153 37.75 10.17 -11.34
C GLY A 153 38.76 10.04 -12.48
N LEU A 154 38.27 9.79 -13.71
CA LEU A 154 39.12 9.75 -14.90
C LEU A 154 39.78 11.11 -15.18
N GLY A 155 39.05 12.22 -15.03
CA GLY A 155 39.60 13.56 -15.20
C GLY A 155 40.69 13.90 -14.17
N ALA A 156 40.49 13.54 -12.91
CA ALA A 156 41.49 13.74 -11.86
C ALA A 156 42.76 12.91 -12.09
N LEU A 157 42.62 11.65 -12.51
CA LEU A 157 43.75 10.79 -12.88
C LEU A 157 44.53 11.34 -14.07
N PHE A 158 43.83 11.88 -15.07
CA PHE A 158 44.45 12.49 -16.25
C PHE A 158 45.26 13.75 -15.87
N LEU A 159 44.71 14.63 -15.04
CA LEU A 159 45.41 15.82 -14.53
C LEU A 159 46.65 15.43 -13.69
N TRP A 160 46.54 14.42 -12.84
CA TRP A 160 47.66 13.91 -12.05
C TRP A 160 48.79 13.37 -12.94
N ALA A 161 48.47 12.61 -13.99
CA ALA A 161 49.46 12.07 -14.92
C ALA A 161 50.19 13.15 -15.73
N ILE A 162 49.52 14.25 -16.09
CA ILE A 162 50.13 15.39 -16.78
C ILE A 162 51.10 16.14 -15.85
N ASN A 163 50.78 16.24 -14.56
CA ASN A 163 51.58 16.98 -13.58
C ASN A 163 52.79 16.20 -13.03
N GLN A 164 53.09 14.99 -13.56
CA GLN A 164 54.28 14.20 -13.24
C GLN A 164 55.40 14.27 -14.30
N LYS A 165 55.22 15.09 -15.35
CA LYS A 165 56.26 15.40 -16.34
C LYS A 165 56.88 16.76 -16.04
#